data_AF-A0A2M8CZL1-F1
#
_entry.id   AF-A0A2M8CZL1-F1
#
_cell.length_a   1.000
_cell.length_b   1.000
_cell.length_c   1.000
_cell.angle_alpha   90.00
_cell.angle_beta   90.00
_cell.angle_gamma   90.00
#
_symmetry.space_group_name_H-M   'P 1'
#
loop_
_entity.id
_entity.type
_entity.pdbx_description
1 polymer ?
#
loop_
_entity_poly.entity_id
_entity_poly.type
_entity_poly.pdbx_seq_one_letter_code
_entity_poly.pdbx_strand_id
1 'polypeptide(L)'
;MSNFSDKVKIKHRLNKLKHKAGVALDDKREGFIDPDSIQKAQQAIERQQDHYSHEVETLLIKISDLWTQLKNETDAQKSKEIITYIHNFANNISDMADTFGHSLMQYFGISLRDFCEKI
;
A
#
# COMPACT_ATOMS: atom_id res chain seq x y z
N MET A 1 51.80 0.86 -26.49
CA MET A 1 50.72 -0.04 -26.01
C MET A 1 50.01 0.68 -24.87
N SER A 2 48.73 0.99 -25.06
CA SER A 2 47.97 1.91 -24.21
C SER A 2 47.19 1.10 -23.16
N ASN A 3 47.52 1.26 -21.88
CA ASN A 3 46.76 0.65 -20.79
C ASN A 3 45.55 1.53 -20.44
N PHE A 4 44.35 1.05 -20.77
CA PHE A 4 43.08 1.63 -20.36
C PHE A 4 42.93 1.48 -18.84
N SER A 5 43.02 2.59 -18.11
CA SER A 5 42.59 2.68 -16.72
C SER A 5 41.06 2.64 -16.68
N ASP A 6 40.47 1.45 -16.60
CA ASP A 6 39.05 1.28 -16.33
C ASP A 6 38.70 1.88 -14.96
N LYS A 7 38.15 3.09 -14.98
CA LYS A 7 37.60 3.76 -13.79
C LYS A 7 36.36 2.99 -13.34
N VAL A 8 36.52 2.12 -12.33
CA VAL A 8 35.40 1.48 -11.64
C VAL A 8 34.47 2.56 -11.09
N LYS A 9 33.30 2.74 -11.72
CA LYS A 9 32.24 3.62 -11.22
C LYS A 9 31.41 2.85 -10.18
N ILE A 10 31.72 3.03 -8.90
CA ILE A 10 30.90 2.53 -7.80
C ILE A 10 29.59 3.32 -7.79
N LYS A 11 28.49 2.69 -8.21
CA LYS A 11 27.14 3.26 -8.08
C LYS A 11 26.56 2.84 -6.72
N HIS A 12 26.52 3.76 -5.76
CA HIS A 12 25.78 3.53 -4.51
C HIS A 12 24.28 3.43 -4.82
N ARG A 13 23.64 2.32 -4.42
CA ARG A 13 22.19 2.18 -4.56
C ARG A 13 21.50 3.18 -3.63
N LEU A 14 20.69 4.05 -4.22
CA LEU A 14 19.85 5.00 -3.50
C LEU A 14 18.84 4.23 -2.64
N ASN A 15 18.86 4.47 -1.33
CA ASN A 15 17.93 3.84 -0.40
C ASN A 15 16.56 4.57 -0.50
N LYS A 16 15.67 4.02 -1.33
CA LYS A 16 14.32 4.57 -1.56
C LYS A 16 13.46 4.60 -0.30
N LEU A 17 13.70 3.71 0.67
CA LEU A 17 12.97 3.68 1.94
C LEU A 17 13.38 4.89 2.80
N LYS A 18 14.68 5.19 2.91
CA LYS A 18 15.18 6.39 3.59
C LYS A 18 14.61 7.68 2.98
N HIS A 19 14.55 7.76 1.65
CA HIS A 19 13.96 8.91 0.96
C HIS A 19 12.46 9.07 1.26
N LYS A 20 11.70 7.96 1.27
CA LYS A 20 10.27 7.99 1.65
C LYS A 20 10.06 8.39 3.11
N ALA A 21 11.02 8.07 3.99
CA ALA A 21 11.01 8.49 5.40
C ALA A 21 11.54 9.93 5.63
N GLY A 22 11.87 10.67 4.57
CA GLY A 22 12.35 12.06 4.68
C GLY A 22 13.84 12.23 5.01
N VAL A 23 14.62 11.15 4.91
CA VAL A 23 16.08 11.16 5.13
C VAL A 23 16.83 11.39 3.82
N ALA A 24 17.93 12.15 3.89
CA ALA A 24 18.80 12.41 2.74
C ALA A 24 19.35 11.10 2.15
N LEU A 25 19.36 11.03 0.82
CA LEU A 25 19.73 9.81 0.07
C LEU A 25 21.18 9.36 0.28
N ASP A 26 22.03 10.25 0.79
CA ASP A 26 23.45 10.08 1.04
C ASP A 26 23.79 9.83 2.52
N ASP A 27 22.80 9.66 3.41
CA ASP A 27 23.06 9.33 4.82
C ASP A 27 23.67 7.93 4.96
N LYS A 28 24.99 7.91 5.22
CA LYS A 28 25.84 6.73 5.36
C LYS A 28 25.75 6.04 6.73
N ARG A 29 24.97 6.55 7.67
CA ARG A 29 24.76 5.87 8.97
C ARG A 29 23.94 4.60 8.73
N GLU A 30 24.60 3.46 8.88
CA GLU A 30 23.99 2.13 8.87
C GLU A 30 23.42 1.82 10.25
N GLY A 31 22.24 1.18 10.31
CA GLY A 31 21.61 0.74 11.56
C GLY A 31 21.07 1.85 12.47
N PHE A 32 21.23 3.13 12.13
CA PHE A 32 20.67 4.24 12.91
C PHE A 32 19.25 4.58 12.46
N ILE A 33 18.30 4.50 13.38
CA ILE A 33 16.94 5.02 13.18
C ILE A 33 16.91 6.43 13.77
N ASP A 34 16.72 7.42 12.92
CA ASP A 34 16.63 8.82 13.32
C ASP A 34 15.28 9.11 14.01
N PRO A 35 15.26 9.47 15.31
CA PRO A 35 14.02 9.70 16.04
C PRO A 35 13.14 10.81 15.43
N ASP A 36 13.76 11.85 14.88
CA ASP A 36 13.04 12.96 14.22
C ASP A 36 12.33 12.47 12.96
N SER A 37 12.94 11.53 12.23
CA SER A 37 12.33 10.90 11.06
C SER A 37 11.17 9.98 11.44
N ILE A 38 11.26 9.26 12.57
CA ILE A 38 10.12 8.49 13.11
C ILE A 38 8.96 9.45 13.43
N GLN A 39 9.25 10.56 14.12
CA GLN A 39 8.22 11.52 14.50
C GLN A 39 7.54 12.14 13.26
N LYS A 40 8.32 12.50 12.24
CA LYS A 40 7.77 13.01 10.97
C LYS A 40 6.90 11.97 10.26
N ALA A 41 7.30 10.70 10.27
CA ALA A 41 6.50 9.62 9.69
C ALA A 41 5.19 9.44 10.45
N GLN A 42 5.22 9.46 11.78
CA GLN A 42 4.03 9.38 12.63
C GLN A 42 3.08 10.56 12.36
N GLN A 43 3.59 11.78 12.28
CA GLN A 43 2.78 12.97 11.94
C GLN A 43 2.17 12.87 10.53
N ALA A 44 2.88 12.28 9.58
CA ALA A 44 2.35 12.07 8.23
C ALA A 44 1.19 11.06 8.23
N ILE A 45 1.25 10.03 9.07
CA ILE A 45 0.15 9.06 9.27
C ILE A 45 -1.03 9.74 9.96
N GLU A 46 -0.80 10.49 11.04
CA GLU A 46 -1.85 11.19 11.78
C GLU A 46 -2.65 12.16 10.90
N ARG A 47 -1.97 12.90 10.01
CA ARG A 47 -2.65 13.77 9.03
C ARG A 47 -3.58 13.02 8.08
N GLN A 48 -3.30 11.74 7.81
CA GLN A 48 -4.15 10.91 6.96
C GLN A 48 -5.35 10.33 7.70
N GLN A 49 -5.35 10.35 9.03
CA GLN A 49 -6.46 9.84 9.83
C GLN A 49 -7.76 10.61 9.54
N ASP A 50 -7.68 11.93 9.32
CA ASP A 50 -8.83 12.76 8.96
C ASP A 50 -9.49 12.34 7.64
N HIS A 51 -8.72 11.70 6.74
CA HIS A 51 -9.19 11.22 5.46
C HIS A 51 -9.68 9.76 5.49
N TYR A 52 -9.42 9.01 6.57
CA TYR A 52 -9.73 7.58 6.68
C TYR A 52 -11.18 7.25 6.29
N SER A 53 -12.14 7.94 6.90
CA SER A 53 -13.57 7.68 6.67
C SER A 53 -13.95 7.87 5.21
N HIS A 54 -13.41 8.91 4.56
CA HIS A 54 -13.67 9.22 3.16
C HIS A 54 -13.05 8.17 2.21
N GLU A 55 -11.83 7.73 2.51
CA GLU A 55 -11.14 6.70 1.72
C GLU A 55 -11.87 5.35 1.82
N VAL A 56 -12.26 4.95 3.04
CA VAL A 56 -13.02 3.71 3.25
C VAL A 56 -14.37 3.77 2.54
N GLU A 57 -15.11 4.87 2.65
CA GLU A 57 -16.38 5.07 1.94
C GLU A 57 -16.19 4.94 0.42
N THR A 58 -15.15 5.58 -0.12
CA THR A 58 -14.83 5.51 -1.55
C THR A 58 -14.54 4.08 -2.00
N LEU A 59 -13.83 3.29 -1.19
CA LEU A 59 -13.58 1.88 -1.51
C LEU A 59 -14.86 1.03 -1.42
N LEU A 60 -15.73 1.28 -0.44
CA LEU A 60 -17.00 0.57 -0.31
C LEU A 60 -17.92 0.83 -1.52
N ILE A 61 -17.97 2.06 -2.02
CA ILE A 61 -18.70 2.41 -3.24
C ILE A 61 -18.14 1.62 -4.44
N LYS A 62 -16.82 1.62 -4.63
CA LYS A 62 -16.16 0.86 -5.71
C LYS A 62 -16.46 -0.64 -5.62
N ILE A 63 -16.45 -1.21 -4.42
CA ILE A 63 -16.80 -2.61 -4.18
C ILE A 63 -18.27 -2.87 -4.57
N SER A 64 -19.19 -1.99 -4.18
CA SER A 64 -20.61 -2.11 -4.53
C SER A 64 -20.85 -2.06 -6.04
N ASP A 65 -20.15 -1.17 -6.73
CA ASP A 65 -20.24 -1.05 -8.20
C ASP A 65 -19.70 -2.29 -8.89
N LEU A 66 -18.52 -2.77 -8.48
CA LEU A 66 -17.92 -4.00 -9.00
C LEU A 66 -18.79 -5.22 -8.72
N TRP A 67 -19.39 -5.32 -7.53
CA TRP A 67 -20.31 -6.40 -7.21
C TRP A 67 -21.55 -6.39 -8.11
N THR A 68 -22.05 -5.20 -8.45
CA THR A 68 -23.16 -5.05 -9.40
C THR A 68 -22.75 -5.44 -10.82
N GLN A 69 -21.53 -5.12 -11.23
CA GLN A 69 -20.97 -5.57 -12.51
C GLN A 69 -20.83 -7.10 -12.54
N LEU A 70 -20.27 -7.70 -11.50
CA LEU A 70 -20.07 -9.16 -11.39
C LEU A 70 -21.38 -9.94 -11.57
N LYS A 71 -22.47 -9.48 -10.94
CA LYS A 71 -23.80 -10.14 -11.04
C LYS A 71 -24.35 -10.20 -12.48
N ASN A 72 -23.91 -9.30 -13.35
CA ASN A 72 -24.37 -9.21 -14.73
C ASN A 72 -23.33 -9.75 -15.73
N GLU A 73 -22.14 -10.12 -15.26
CA GLU A 73 -21.06 -10.61 -16.11
C GLU A 73 -21.25 -12.10 -16.42
N THR A 74 -21.07 -12.46 -17.68
CA THR A 74 -21.19 -13.85 -18.16
C THR A 74 -19.85 -14.41 -18.62
N ASP A 75 -18.87 -13.53 -18.88
CA ASP A 75 -17.50 -13.90 -19.18
C ASP A 75 -16.76 -14.29 -17.89
N ALA A 76 -16.33 -15.56 -17.83
CA ALA A 76 -15.61 -16.11 -16.68
C ALA A 76 -14.26 -15.42 -16.43
N GLN A 77 -13.58 -14.95 -17.47
CA GLN A 77 -12.30 -14.26 -17.31
C GLN A 77 -12.50 -12.87 -16.72
N LYS A 78 -13.48 -12.11 -17.23
CA LYS A 78 -13.83 -10.81 -16.66
C LYS A 78 -14.37 -10.92 -15.24
N SER A 79 -15.16 -11.95 -14.96
CA SER A 79 -15.66 -12.22 -13.61
C SER A 79 -14.50 -12.39 -12.62
N LYS A 80 -13.45 -13.16 -12.97
CA LYS A 80 -12.24 -13.31 -12.15
C LYS A 80 -11.49 -12.00 -11.94
N GLU A 81 -11.41 -11.16 -12.96
CA GLU A 81 -10.78 -9.84 -12.86
C GLU A 81 -11.56 -8.94 -11.89
N ILE A 82 -12.88 -8.91 -12.00
CA ILE A 82 -13.75 -8.16 -11.09
C ILE A 82 -13.60 -8.66 -9.64
N ILE A 83 -13.61 -9.97 -9.42
CA ILE A 83 -13.38 -10.57 -8.08
C ILE A 83 -12.02 -10.15 -7.53
N THR A 84 -10.98 -10.14 -8.37
CA THR A 84 -9.63 -9.69 -7.98
C THR A 84 -9.62 -8.22 -7.54
N TYR A 85 -10.36 -7.35 -8.22
CA TYR A 85 -10.47 -5.94 -7.81
C TYR A 85 -11.19 -5.78 -6.47
N ILE A 86 -12.29 -6.52 -6.25
CA ILE A 86 -13.02 -6.52 -4.98
C ILE A 86 -12.10 -6.99 -3.84
N HIS A 87 -11.39 -8.10 -4.06
CA HIS A 87 -10.40 -8.63 -3.13
C HIS A 87 -9.33 -7.59 -2.75
N ASN A 88 -8.80 -6.86 -3.73
CA ASN A 88 -7.78 -5.84 -3.50
C ASN A 88 -8.33 -4.64 -2.71
N PHE A 89 -9.55 -4.19 -2.99
CA PHE A 89 -10.18 -3.13 -2.20
C PHE A 89 -10.51 -3.56 -0.78
N ALA A 90 -10.91 -4.82 -0.59
CA ALA A 90 -11.12 -5.39 0.75
C ALA A 90 -9.82 -5.44 1.57
N ASN A 91 -8.69 -5.81 0.97
CA ASN A 91 -7.36 -5.71 1.58
C ASN A 91 -7.02 -4.27 1.97
N ASN A 92 -7.23 -3.31 1.06
CA ASN A 92 -6.94 -1.90 1.36
C ASN A 92 -7.77 -1.38 2.55
N ILE A 93 -9.05 -1.77 2.65
CA ILE A 93 -9.88 -1.44 3.82
C ILE A 93 -9.29 -2.04 5.09
N SER A 94 -8.87 -3.32 5.05
CA SER A 94 -8.24 -3.99 6.19
C SER A 94 -6.98 -3.27 6.66
N ASP A 95 -6.06 -2.96 5.73
CA ASP A 95 -4.77 -2.34 6.06
C ASP A 95 -4.95 -0.92 6.63
N MET A 96 -5.85 -0.12 6.05
CA MET A 96 -6.17 1.20 6.58
C MET A 96 -6.82 1.11 7.96
N ALA A 97 -7.76 0.18 8.13
CA ALA A 97 -8.44 0.00 9.40
C ALA A 97 -7.46 -0.45 10.51
N ASP A 98 -6.51 -1.34 10.20
CA ASP A 98 -5.45 -1.75 11.12
C ASP A 98 -4.54 -0.55 11.49
N THR A 99 -4.13 0.23 10.49
CA THR A 99 -3.27 1.42 10.66
C THR A 99 -3.85 2.42 11.66
N PHE A 100 -5.17 2.62 11.64
CA PHE A 100 -5.87 3.60 12.49
C PHE A 100 -6.66 2.96 13.66
N GLY A 101 -6.50 1.66 13.93
CA GLY A 101 -7.09 0.99 15.10
C GLY A 101 -8.60 0.68 15.01
N HIS A 102 -9.16 0.59 13.80
CA HIS A 102 -10.57 0.27 13.55
C HIS A 102 -10.81 -1.23 13.39
N SER A 103 -10.69 -1.99 14.48
CA SER A 103 -10.76 -3.46 14.49
C SER A 103 -11.98 -4.06 13.77
N LEU A 104 -13.18 -3.50 13.93
CA LEU A 104 -14.38 -4.00 13.24
C LEU A 104 -14.27 -3.88 11.72
N MET A 105 -13.72 -2.77 11.22
CA MET A 105 -13.53 -2.56 9.78
C MET A 105 -12.39 -3.42 9.23
N GLN A 106 -11.37 -3.68 10.04
CA GLN A 106 -10.30 -4.61 9.70
C GLN A 106 -10.87 -6.02 9.51
N TYR A 107 -11.64 -6.52 10.48
CA TYR A 107 -12.31 -7.82 10.37
C TYR A 107 -13.25 -7.89 9.16
N PHE A 108 -13.98 -6.82 8.88
CA PHE A 108 -14.82 -6.75 7.68
C PHE A 108 -13.98 -6.89 6.39
N GLY A 109 -12.90 -6.13 6.25
CA GLY A 109 -12.01 -6.20 5.09
C GLY A 109 -11.42 -7.60 4.88
N ILE A 110 -10.94 -8.23 5.96
CA ILE A 110 -10.44 -9.62 5.95
C ILE A 110 -11.53 -10.60 5.52
N SER A 111 -12.72 -10.51 6.11
CA SER A 111 -13.83 -11.42 5.81
C SER A 111 -14.26 -11.33 4.33
N LEU A 112 -14.35 -10.12 3.80
CA LEU A 112 -14.71 -9.90 2.39
C LEU A 112 -13.63 -10.41 1.44
N ARG A 113 -12.36 -10.19 1.76
CA ARG A 113 -11.23 -10.74 1.00
C ARG A 113 -11.27 -12.27 0.95
N ASP A 114 -11.40 -12.90 2.12
CA ASP A 114 -11.42 -14.36 2.26
C ASP A 114 -12.66 -14.97 1.57
N PHE A 115 -13.76 -14.20 1.47
CA PHE A 115 -14.92 -14.58 0.68
C PHE A 115 -14.61 -14.59 -0.82
N CYS A 116 -13.90 -13.57 -1.34
CA CYS A 116 -13.48 -13.51 -2.74
C CYS A 116 -12.57 -14.67 -3.16
N GLU A 117 -11.79 -15.27 -2.24
CA GLU A 117 -10.96 -16.44 -2.54
C GLU A 117 -11.78 -17.73 -2.75
N LYS A 118 -13.05 -17.74 -2.33
CA LYS A 118 -13.92 -18.93 -2.35
C LYS A 118 -14.94 -18.95 -3.48
N ILE A 119 -15.10 -17.84 -4.21
CA ILE A 119 -16.05 -17.67 -5.32
C ILE A 119 -15.33 -17.57 -6.65
#